data_AF-A0A1I5J9G7-F1
#
_entry.id   AF-A0A1I5J9G7-F1
#
_cell.length_a   1.000
_cell.length_b   1.000
_cell.length_c   1.000
_cell.angle_alpha   90.00
_cell.angle_beta   90.00
_cell.angle_gamma   90.00
#
_symmetry.space_group_name_H-M   'P 1'
#
loop_
_entity.id
_entity.type
_entity.pdbx_description
1 polymer ?
#
loop_
_entity_poly.entity_id
_entity_poly.type
_entity_poly.pdbx_seq_one_letter_code
_entity_poly.pdbx_strand_id
1 'polypeptide(L)'
;MSEVYQSEGSCNSNCSSCKTSCSSRKEPAKEDFRVEANEYSTVKKVIGVVSGKGGVGKSFITSYLSVLMNRRGYATAILDADITGPSIPKAFGIHGKAMSNGLGILPAYSKNGTKIMSVNLLLETEETPVVWRGPIIAGTVKQFWSDVLWEEVDYMFVDMPPGTGDVPLTVFQSLPVDGLIIVASPQELVSMIVAKAVNMANAMNIPILGLVENYSYIQCGNCGEKISVFGTSHIEEVGEKFNLPVLAKVPIDPAIASAIDHENVEELRGDWLNNLADTLEKVHPVEKSGVEKEDIVMKKIAVATDENHNVFQHFGKTQTFTVYELEGKELKSKSTVSSNGAGHSELVTLLNENNIDVVICGGIGLPAMEGLMEAGMLVIPGAQGDVDVVAAAYLDGSLQASDNPTCDHHEHEHDHHACHHE
;
A
#
# COMPACT_ATOMS: atom_id res chain seq x y z
N MET A 1 -57.39 -43.43 -22.90
CA MET A 1 -56.86 -42.21 -23.54
C MET A 1 -57.21 -41.06 -22.60
N SER A 2 -56.46 -40.88 -21.50
CA SER A 2 -55.16 -40.21 -21.38
C SER A 2 -55.29 -38.69 -21.42
N GLU A 3 -55.59 -38.10 -20.26
CA GLU A 3 -55.16 -36.75 -19.88
C GLU A 3 -55.21 -36.65 -18.36
N VAL A 4 -54.03 -36.77 -17.74
CA VAL A 4 -53.81 -36.59 -16.30
C VAL A 4 -53.48 -35.12 -16.09
N TYR A 5 -54.42 -34.35 -15.56
CA TYR A 5 -54.12 -33.07 -14.93
C TYR A 5 -53.53 -33.36 -13.54
N GLN A 6 -52.19 -33.31 -13.43
CA GLN A 6 -51.51 -33.27 -12.14
C GLN A 6 -51.19 -31.81 -11.81
N SER A 7 -51.84 -31.34 -10.75
CA SER A 7 -51.57 -30.09 -10.06
C SER A 7 -50.09 -30.00 -9.67
N GLU A 8 -49.43 -28.91 -10.04
CA GLU A 8 -48.10 -28.54 -9.59
C GLU A 8 -48.08 -28.49 -8.05
N GLY A 9 -47.35 -29.43 -7.46
CA GLY A 9 -47.07 -29.44 -6.02
C GLY A 9 -46.14 -28.28 -5.67
N SER A 10 -46.68 -27.35 -4.89
CA SER A 10 -45.94 -26.27 -4.22
C SER A 10 -44.75 -26.84 -3.42
N CYS A 11 -43.53 -26.58 -3.88
CA CYS A 11 -42.31 -26.74 -3.10
C CYS A 11 -42.12 -25.49 -2.23
N ASN A 12 -42.70 -25.51 -1.03
CA ASN A 12 -42.32 -24.57 0.02
C ASN A 12 -40.88 -24.83 0.47
N SER A 13 -40.07 -23.78 0.42
CA SER A 13 -38.63 -23.73 0.66
C SER A 13 -38.25 -23.90 2.14
N ASN A 14 -38.43 -25.11 2.68
CA ASN A 14 -37.83 -25.50 3.96
C ASN A 14 -37.34 -26.95 3.89
N CYS A 15 -36.09 -27.13 3.46
CA CYS A 15 -35.48 -28.45 3.22
C CYS A 15 -34.44 -28.82 4.30
N SER A 16 -34.77 -28.62 5.58
CA SER A 16 -33.86 -28.91 6.70
C SER A 16 -33.96 -30.35 7.26
N SER A 17 -34.81 -31.23 6.70
CA SER A 17 -34.99 -32.58 7.28
C SER A 17 -34.94 -33.77 6.32
N CYS A 18 -34.58 -33.60 5.04
CA CYS A 18 -34.49 -34.73 4.12
C CYS A 18 -33.12 -35.46 4.24
N LYS A 19 -33.14 -36.68 4.81
CA LYS A 19 -32.00 -37.61 4.92
C LYS A 19 -31.85 -38.53 3.69
N THR A 20 -32.11 -38.02 2.48
CA THR A 20 -31.97 -38.81 1.25
C THR A 20 -30.77 -38.30 0.47
N SER A 21 -29.85 -39.19 0.13
CA SER A 21 -28.64 -38.88 -0.64
C SER A 21 -29.00 -38.49 -2.09
N CYS A 22 -29.10 -37.18 -2.35
CA CYS A 22 -29.23 -36.65 -3.70
C CYS A 22 -27.85 -36.55 -4.38
N SER A 23 -27.72 -37.20 -5.54
CA SER A 23 -26.53 -37.19 -6.41
C SER A 23 -26.20 -35.82 -7.02
N SER A 24 -26.99 -34.79 -6.72
CA SER A 24 -26.85 -33.41 -7.20
C SER A 24 -26.26 -32.44 -6.17
N ARG A 25 -25.87 -32.91 -4.97
CA ARG A 25 -24.97 -32.13 -4.11
C ARG A 25 -23.57 -32.12 -4.73
N LYS A 26 -23.36 -31.23 -5.71
CA LYS A 26 -22.04 -30.62 -5.85
C LYS A 26 -21.82 -29.84 -4.55
N GLU A 27 -20.76 -30.17 -3.80
CA GLU A 27 -20.24 -29.22 -2.83
C GLU A 27 -20.10 -27.88 -3.57
N PRO A 28 -20.57 -26.76 -3.00
CA PRO A 28 -20.30 -25.47 -3.63
C PRO A 28 -18.78 -25.40 -3.80
N ALA A 29 -18.32 -25.34 -5.05
CA ALA A 29 -16.94 -25.02 -5.33
C ALA A 29 -16.63 -23.78 -4.49
N LYS A 30 -15.60 -23.82 -3.64
CA LYS A 30 -15.18 -22.64 -2.89
C LYS A 30 -14.96 -21.55 -3.94
N GLU A 31 -15.86 -20.57 -3.99
CA GLU A 31 -15.70 -19.41 -4.85
C GLU A 31 -14.38 -18.76 -4.44
N ASP A 32 -13.48 -18.57 -5.41
CA ASP A 32 -12.22 -17.88 -5.15
C ASP A 32 -12.55 -16.38 -5.05
N PHE A 33 -12.66 -15.88 -3.82
CA PHE A 33 -13.00 -14.48 -3.55
C PHE A 33 -11.80 -13.55 -3.69
N ARG A 34 -10.64 -14.09 -4.07
CA ARG A 34 -9.41 -13.33 -4.27
C ARG A 34 -9.56 -12.35 -5.41
N VAL A 35 -8.84 -11.26 -5.25
CA VAL A 35 -8.82 -10.14 -6.18
C VAL A 35 -7.45 -10.13 -6.81
N GLU A 36 -7.39 -9.96 -8.12
CA GLU A 36 -6.12 -9.72 -8.81
C GLU A 36 -5.53 -8.40 -8.31
N ALA A 37 -4.21 -8.37 -8.15
CA ALA A 37 -3.53 -7.10 -7.90
C ALA A 37 -3.62 -6.23 -9.17
N ASN A 38 -3.24 -4.96 -9.03
CA ASN A 38 -3.09 -4.08 -10.19
C ASN A 38 -2.15 -4.73 -11.24
N GLU A 39 -2.45 -4.59 -12.53
CA GLU A 39 -1.71 -5.26 -13.62
C GLU A 39 -0.22 -4.88 -13.69
N TYR A 40 0.15 -3.71 -13.16
CA TYR A 40 1.53 -3.23 -13.07
C TYR A 40 2.24 -3.64 -11.78
N SER A 41 1.63 -4.52 -10.97
CA SER A 41 2.11 -4.87 -9.63
C SER A 41 2.37 -6.36 -9.45
N THR A 42 3.53 -6.66 -8.88
CA THR A 42 3.93 -8.01 -8.47
C THR A 42 4.25 -8.02 -6.99
N VAL A 43 3.41 -8.69 -6.20
CA VAL A 43 3.64 -8.89 -4.76
C VAL A 43 3.96 -10.36 -4.49
N LYS A 44 5.20 -10.65 -4.10
CA LYS A 44 5.70 -12.03 -3.97
C LYS A 44 5.22 -12.72 -2.69
N LYS A 45 5.18 -11.98 -1.57
CA LYS A 45 4.71 -12.46 -0.27
C LYS A 45 3.83 -11.47 0.46
N VAL A 46 2.67 -11.92 0.91
CA VAL A 46 1.72 -11.14 1.72
C VAL A 46 1.63 -11.72 3.12
N ILE A 47 2.08 -10.95 4.12
CA ILE A 47 2.13 -11.36 5.52
C ILE A 47 1.12 -10.54 6.32
N GLY A 48 0.11 -11.21 6.88
CA GLY A 48 -0.89 -10.57 7.73
C GLY A 48 -0.42 -10.47 9.18
N VAL A 49 -0.54 -9.28 9.78
CA VAL A 49 -0.25 -9.07 11.21
C VAL A 49 -1.58 -8.86 11.94
N VAL A 50 -1.92 -9.75 12.88
CA VAL A 50 -3.21 -9.74 13.58
C VAL A 50 -3.03 -9.60 15.09
N SER A 51 -4.07 -9.07 15.76
CA SER A 51 -4.15 -9.02 17.23
C SER A 51 -5.56 -9.30 17.74
N GLY A 52 -5.71 -9.63 19.01
CA GLY A 52 -7.04 -9.89 19.61
C GLY A 52 -7.81 -8.64 20.03
N LYS A 53 -7.12 -7.55 20.35
CA LYS A 53 -7.68 -6.22 20.63
C LYS A 53 -6.78 -5.11 20.09
N GLY A 54 -7.31 -3.90 20.08
CA GLY A 54 -6.54 -2.68 19.85
C GLY A 54 -5.56 -2.39 21.00
N GLY A 55 -4.50 -1.64 20.69
CA GLY A 55 -3.55 -1.15 21.70
C GLY A 55 -2.41 -2.11 22.08
N VAL A 56 -2.31 -3.30 21.49
CA VAL A 56 -1.17 -4.21 21.73
C VAL A 56 0.12 -3.82 21.00
N GLY A 57 0.10 -2.77 20.19
CA GLY A 57 1.24 -2.33 19.37
C GLY A 57 1.42 -3.12 18.07
N LYS A 58 0.36 -3.73 17.55
CA LYS A 58 0.33 -4.43 16.25
C LYS A 58 0.95 -3.58 15.12
N SER A 59 0.48 -2.34 14.94
CA SER A 59 0.97 -1.42 13.91
C SER A 59 2.45 -1.06 14.07
N PHE A 60 2.96 -1.00 15.31
CA PHE A 60 4.39 -0.86 15.57
C PHE A 60 5.17 -2.10 15.09
N ILE A 61 4.70 -3.30 15.42
CA ILE A 61 5.32 -4.56 14.96
C ILE A 61 5.31 -4.61 13.42
N THR A 62 4.19 -4.27 12.79
CA THR A 62 4.06 -4.19 11.32
C THR A 62 5.07 -3.21 10.72
N SER A 63 5.11 -1.98 11.24
CA SER A 63 6.00 -0.92 10.77
C SER A 63 7.47 -1.32 10.95
N TYR A 64 7.86 -1.76 12.14
CA TYR A 64 9.25 -2.08 12.44
C TYR A 64 9.74 -3.34 11.68
N LEU A 65 8.87 -4.32 11.48
CA LEU A 65 9.18 -5.49 10.68
C LEU A 65 9.44 -5.13 9.21
N SER A 66 8.63 -4.23 8.64
CA SER A 66 8.88 -3.72 7.29
C SER A 66 10.22 -2.99 7.20
N VAL A 67 10.56 -2.16 8.19
CA VAL A 67 11.84 -1.45 8.27
C VAL A 67 13.01 -2.43 8.34
N LEU A 68 12.89 -3.51 9.12
CA LEU A 68 13.93 -4.53 9.22
C LEU A 68 14.14 -5.26 7.88
N MET A 69 13.07 -5.71 7.24
CA MET A 69 13.18 -6.40 5.94
C MET A 69 13.69 -5.47 4.85
N ASN A 70 13.26 -4.22 4.85
CA ASN A 70 13.78 -3.18 3.97
C ASN A 70 15.28 -2.96 4.19
N ARG A 71 15.76 -2.90 5.43
CA ARG A 71 17.21 -2.83 5.76
C ARG A 71 18.00 -4.05 5.30
N ARG A 72 17.35 -5.21 5.21
CA ARG A 72 17.95 -6.43 4.63
C ARG A 72 17.97 -6.43 3.10
N GLY A 73 17.49 -5.37 2.46
CA GLY A 73 17.52 -5.17 1.01
C GLY A 73 16.33 -5.77 0.27
N TYR A 74 15.20 -5.99 0.95
CA TYR A 74 13.95 -6.39 0.30
C TYR A 74 13.11 -5.17 -0.07
N ALA A 75 12.40 -5.24 -1.20
CA ALA A 75 11.34 -4.30 -1.53
C ALA A 75 10.13 -4.57 -0.63
N THR A 76 9.75 -3.59 0.20
CA THR A 76 8.71 -3.77 1.22
C THR A 76 7.53 -2.85 0.99
N ALA A 77 6.35 -3.37 1.30
CA ALA A 77 5.13 -2.58 1.32
C ALA A 77 4.35 -2.78 2.63
N ILE A 78 3.56 -1.78 3.00
CA ILE A 78 2.59 -1.88 4.08
C ILE A 78 1.22 -1.48 3.57
N LEU A 79 0.27 -2.38 3.76
CA LEU A 79 -1.15 -2.11 3.57
C LEU A 79 -1.81 -1.98 4.95
N ASP A 80 -2.13 -0.76 5.34
CA ASP A 80 -2.75 -0.46 6.62
C ASP A 80 -4.28 -0.58 6.51
N ALA A 81 -4.82 -1.63 7.12
CA ALA A 81 -6.24 -1.92 7.20
C ALA A 81 -6.85 -1.60 8.57
N ASP A 82 -6.06 -1.06 9.52
CA ASP A 82 -6.51 -0.75 10.88
C ASP A 82 -6.84 0.74 11.03
N ILE A 83 -8.07 1.09 10.66
CA ILE A 83 -8.60 2.46 10.76
C ILE A 83 -8.72 2.96 12.21
N THR A 84 -8.64 2.06 13.20
CA THR A 84 -8.87 2.43 14.62
C THR A 84 -7.61 2.80 15.39
N GLY A 85 -6.43 2.56 14.82
CA GLY A 85 -5.14 2.82 15.45
C GLY A 85 -4.48 4.14 15.01
N PRO A 86 -3.42 4.58 15.73
CA PRO A 86 -2.52 5.62 15.21
C PRO A 86 -1.95 5.15 13.86
N SER A 87 -1.93 6.04 12.87
CA SER A 87 -1.71 5.67 11.47
C SER A 87 -0.28 5.18 11.21
N ILE A 88 -0.12 4.11 10.44
CA ILE A 88 1.19 3.69 9.95
C ILE A 88 1.89 4.83 9.17
N PRO A 89 1.23 5.57 8.26
CA PRO A 89 1.85 6.73 7.60
C PRO A 89 2.54 7.70 8.57
N LYS A 90 1.91 8.00 9.71
CA LYS A 90 2.46 8.89 10.72
C LYS A 90 3.73 8.33 11.36
N ALA A 91 3.79 7.03 11.65
CA ALA A 91 5.01 6.42 12.18
C ALA A 91 6.23 6.59 11.24
N PHE A 92 5.98 6.76 9.94
CA PHE A 92 6.99 7.01 8.90
C PHE A 92 7.19 8.49 8.54
N GLY A 93 6.47 9.41 9.19
CA GLY A 93 6.52 10.85 8.90
C GLY A 93 5.93 11.21 7.54
N ILE A 94 4.98 10.42 7.06
CA ILE A 94 4.29 10.64 5.79
C ILE A 94 3.03 11.46 6.09
N HIS A 95 3.04 12.69 5.60
CA HIS A 95 1.93 13.64 5.70
C HIS A 95 1.46 13.98 4.30
N GLY A 96 0.22 13.63 3.95
CA GLY A 96 -0.32 13.92 2.64
C GLY A 96 -1.44 12.97 2.26
N LYS A 97 -2.18 13.33 1.21
CA LYS A 97 -3.21 12.46 0.65
C LYS A 97 -2.59 11.49 -0.35
N ALA A 98 -3.20 10.30 -0.47
CA ALA A 98 -2.88 9.40 -1.55
C ALA A 98 -3.14 10.11 -2.90
N MET A 99 -2.19 9.99 -3.82
CA MET A 99 -2.32 10.52 -5.17
C MET A 99 -2.80 9.42 -6.11
N SER A 100 -3.38 9.80 -7.25
CA SER A 100 -3.73 8.87 -8.31
C SER A 100 -3.15 9.34 -9.65
N ASN A 101 -3.12 8.43 -10.61
CA ASN A 101 -2.91 8.75 -12.01
C ASN A 101 -3.88 7.91 -12.87
N GLY A 102 -3.76 7.98 -14.20
CA GLY A 102 -4.60 7.21 -15.12
C GLY A 102 -4.49 5.68 -14.99
N LEU A 103 -3.45 5.17 -14.32
CA LEU A 103 -3.18 3.74 -14.14
C LEU A 103 -3.64 3.20 -12.78
N GLY A 104 -3.76 4.07 -11.77
CA GLY A 104 -4.15 3.66 -10.43
C GLY A 104 -3.77 4.64 -9.32
N ILE A 105 -3.89 4.17 -8.09
CA ILE A 105 -3.51 4.90 -6.89
C ILE A 105 -1.99 4.74 -6.67
N LEU A 106 -1.29 5.83 -6.39
CA LEU A 106 0.14 5.78 -6.06
C LEU A 106 0.33 5.51 -4.56
N PRO A 107 1.18 4.54 -4.17
CA PRO A 107 1.53 4.38 -2.77
C PRO A 107 2.35 5.57 -2.28
N ALA A 108 2.23 5.89 -1.00
CA ALA A 108 3.18 6.78 -0.36
C ALA A 108 4.51 6.07 -0.15
N TYR A 109 5.62 6.80 -0.21
CA TYR A 109 6.96 6.26 -0.03
C TYR A 109 7.58 6.73 1.27
N SER A 110 8.09 5.80 2.07
CA SER A 110 8.93 6.14 3.23
C SER A 110 10.30 6.67 2.80
N LYS A 111 11.08 7.22 3.74
CA LYS A 111 12.42 7.74 3.44
C LYS A 111 13.36 6.65 2.90
N ASN A 112 13.19 5.40 3.34
CA ASN A 112 13.97 4.25 2.85
C ASN A 112 13.26 3.44 1.75
N GLY A 113 12.18 3.97 1.16
CA GLY A 113 11.50 3.36 0.01
C GLY A 113 10.50 2.25 0.34
N THR A 114 10.00 2.16 1.58
CA THR A 114 8.85 1.28 1.87
C THR A 114 7.59 1.92 1.29
N LYS A 115 6.85 1.16 0.49
CA LYS A 115 5.56 1.58 -0.09
C LYS A 115 4.46 1.47 0.95
N ILE A 116 3.63 2.49 1.12
CA ILE A 116 2.62 2.54 2.19
C ILE A 116 1.29 3.02 1.61
N MET A 117 0.23 2.27 1.88
CA MET A 117 -1.14 2.71 1.65
C MET A 117 -1.95 2.51 2.93
N SER A 118 -2.73 3.52 3.29
CA SER A 118 -3.60 3.52 4.46
C SER A 118 -4.88 4.27 4.15
N VAL A 119 -5.98 3.87 4.77
CA VAL A 119 -7.24 4.61 4.70
C VAL A 119 -7.09 6.03 5.26
N ASN A 120 -6.16 6.25 6.20
CA ASN A 120 -5.89 7.57 6.75
C ASN A 120 -5.33 8.56 5.72
N LEU A 121 -4.71 8.07 4.64
CA LEU A 121 -4.25 8.91 3.52
C LEU A 121 -5.40 9.42 2.63
N LEU A 122 -6.62 8.93 2.82
CA LEU A 122 -7.79 9.41 2.08
C LEU A 122 -8.57 10.49 2.84
N LEU A 123 -8.28 10.69 4.12
CA LEU A 123 -9.00 11.63 4.98
C LEU A 123 -8.53 13.07 4.73
N GLU A 124 -9.43 14.02 4.94
CA GLU A 124 -9.09 15.45 4.84
C GLU A 124 -8.17 15.90 5.97
N THR A 125 -8.38 15.36 7.18
CA THR A 125 -7.54 15.59 8.36
C THR A 125 -7.48 14.32 9.20
N GLU A 126 -6.37 14.13 9.93
CA GLU A 126 -6.18 12.99 10.84
C GLU A 126 -7.23 12.92 11.96
N GLU A 127 -7.78 14.07 12.35
CA GLU A 127 -8.78 14.19 13.43
C GLU A 127 -10.22 13.94 12.95
N THR A 128 -10.43 13.76 11.64
CA THR A 128 -11.77 13.53 11.09
C THR A 128 -12.33 12.21 11.64
N PRO A 129 -13.45 12.21 12.38
CA PRO A 129 -13.99 10.97 12.94
C PRO A 129 -14.52 10.07 11.82
N VAL A 130 -13.81 8.97 11.59
CA VAL A 130 -14.12 7.99 10.55
C VAL A 130 -15.12 6.98 11.08
N VAL A 131 -16.42 7.19 10.82
CA VAL A 131 -17.46 6.19 11.16
C VAL A 131 -17.62 5.22 9.99
N TRP A 132 -16.59 4.43 9.73
CA TRP A 132 -16.63 3.44 8.65
C TRP A 132 -17.15 2.09 9.17
N ARG A 133 -18.13 1.53 8.44
CA ARG A 133 -18.67 0.20 8.73
C ARG A 133 -17.76 -0.86 8.14
N GLY A 134 -17.66 -2.02 8.80
CA GLY A 134 -16.78 -3.12 8.39
C GLY A 134 -16.76 -3.45 6.89
N PRO A 135 -17.91 -3.52 6.19
CA PRO A 135 -17.94 -3.76 4.74
C PRO A 135 -17.26 -2.68 3.91
N ILE A 136 -17.32 -1.41 4.33
CA ILE A 136 -16.64 -0.28 3.64
C ILE A 136 -15.13 -0.43 3.81
N ILE A 137 -14.69 -0.76 5.02
CA ILE A 137 -13.28 -1.00 5.33
C ILE A 137 -12.74 -2.14 4.48
N ALA A 138 -13.43 -3.28 4.48
CA ALA A 138 -13.03 -4.44 3.70
C ALA A 138 -13.03 -4.15 2.18
N GLY A 139 -14.03 -3.42 1.69
CA GLY A 139 -14.07 -2.97 0.29
C GLY A 139 -12.90 -2.05 -0.07
N THR A 140 -12.51 -1.16 0.84
CA THR A 140 -11.38 -0.24 0.63
C THR A 140 -10.04 -0.98 0.64
N VAL A 141 -9.84 -1.94 1.54
CA VAL A 141 -8.63 -2.79 1.54
C VAL A 141 -8.53 -3.60 0.25
N LYS A 142 -9.67 -4.13 -0.22
CA LYS A 142 -9.76 -4.80 -1.53
C LYS A 142 -9.39 -3.84 -2.68
N GLN A 143 -9.89 -2.61 -2.63
CA GLN A 143 -9.56 -1.59 -3.62
C GLN A 143 -8.07 -1.23 -3.58
N PHE A 144 -7.47 -1.08 -2.40
CA PHE A 144 -6.04 -0.83 -2.29
C PHE A 144 -5.19 -1.98 -2.81
N TRP A 145 -5.70 -3.21 -2.76
CA TRP A 145 -5.01 -4.34 -3.38
C TRP A 145 -5.08 -4.28 -4.91
N SER A 146 -6.24 -3.94 -5.50
CA SER A 146 -6.46 -3.96 -6.95
C SER A 146 -6.03 -2.69 -7.69
N ASP A 147 -6.10 -1.53 -7.04
CA ASP A 147 -5.99 -0.24 -7.71
C ASP A 147 -4.67 0.46 -7.42
N VAL A 148 -3.94 0.07 -6.37
CA VAL A 148 -2.66 0.69 -6.04
C VAL A 148 -1.55 0.11 -6.90
N LEU A 149 -0.72 0.99 -7.46
CA LEU A 149 0.49 0.66 -8.20
C LEU A 149 1.60 0.26 -7.22
N TRP A 150 1.56 -0.97 -6.73
CA TRP A 150 2.58 -1.52 -5.84
C TRP A 150 3.90 -1.82 -6.56
N GLU A 151 3.90 -1.98 -7.88
CA GLU A 151 5.05 -2.41 -8.69
C GLU A 151 5.67 -3.70 -8.11
N GLU A 152 6.99 -3.82 -8.06
CA GLU A 152 7.69 -4.95 -7.46
C GLU A 152 7.76 -4.83 -5.92
N VAL A 153 7.23 -5.84 -5.23
CA VAL A 153 7.26 -5.98 -3.76
C VAL A 153 7.65 -7.41 -3.38
N ASP A 154 8.72 -7.54 -2.60
CA ASP A 154 9.15 -8.84 -2.07
C ASP A 154 8.30 -9.27 -0.88
N TYR A 155 8.06 -8.36 0.07
CA TYR A 155 7.22 -8.58 1.24
C TYR A 155 6.25 -7.42 1.47
N MET A 156 4.97 -7.72 1.38
CA MET A 156 3.89 -6.83 1.83
C MET A 156 3.43 -7.26 3.22
N PHE A 157 3.40 -6.30 4.14
CA PHE A 157 2.84 -6.48 5.48
C PHE A 157 1.46 -5.84 5.55
N VAL A 158 0.45 -6.60 5.98
CA VAL A 158 -0.92 -6.09 6.11
C VAL A 158 -1.22 -5.86 7.59
N ASP A 159 -1.42 -4.61 7.99
CA ASP A 159 -1.80 -4.26 9.36
C ASP A 159 -3.30 -4.49 9.55
N MET A 160 -3.66 -5.67 10.04
CA MET A 160 -5.06 -6.08 10.08
C MET A 160 -5.82 -5.30 11.17
N PRO A 161 -7.13 -5.03 11.00
CA PRO A 161 -7.94 -4.50 12.10
C PRO A 161 -7.92 -5.43 13.32
N PRO A 162 -8.10 -4.91 14.55
CA PRO A 162 -8.05 -5.73 15.74
C PRO A 162 -9.22 -6.72 15.83
N GLY A 163 -8.94 -7.88 16.44
CA GLY A 163 -9.92 -8.93 16.71
C GLY A 163 -10.03 -9.96 15.59
N THR A 164 -11.06 -10.80 15.69
CA THR A 164 -11.35 -11.88 14.75
C THR A 164 -12.78 -11.75 14.20
N GLY A 165 -13.18 -10.51 13.92
CA GLY A 165 -14.49 -10.18 13.37
C GLY A 165 -14.55 -10.28 11.84
N ASP A 166 -15.58 -9.69 11.25
CA ASP A 166 -15.84 -9.83 9.81
C ASP A 166 -14.80 -9.13 8.92
N VAL A 167 -14.13 -8.07 9.40
CA VAL A 167 -13.18 -7.30 8.58
C VAL A 167 -11.89 -8.11 8.30
N PRO A 168 -11.14 -8.61 9.31
CA PRO A 168 -9.98 -9.48 9.03
C PRO A 168 -10.34 -10.70 8.19
N LEU A 169 -11.53 -11.30 8.41
CA LEU A 169 -12.01 -12.43 7.61
C LEU A 169 -12.16 -12.05 6.14
N THR A 170 -12.78 -10.91 5.84
CA THR A 170 -12.98 -10.45 4.46
C THR A 170 -11.64 -10.13 3.78
N VAL A 171 -10.69 -9.55 4.52
CA VAL A 171 -9.33 -9.31 4.00
C VAL A 171 -8.64 -10.63 3.65
N PHE A 172 -8.75 -11.66 4.50
CA PHE A 172 -8.22 -13.00 4.21
C PHE A 172 -8.87 -13.69 3.00
N GLN A 173 -10.13 -13.38 2.70
CA GLN A 173 -10.80 -13.88 1.49
C GLN A 173 -10.34 -13.15 0.23
N SER A 174 -10.00 -11.87 0.37
CA SER A 174 -9.74 -10.99 -0.76
C SER A 174 -8.28 -10.99 -1.20
N LEU A 175 -7.35 -11.13 -0.25
CA LEU A 175 -5.90 -11.05 -0.51
C LEU A 175 -5.25 -12.43 -0.46
N PRO A 176 -4.18 -12.67 -1.25
CA PRO A 176 -3.42 -13.92 -1.23
C PRO A 176 -2.46 -13.98 -0.04
N VAL A 177 -2.99 -14.02 1.18
CA VAL A 177 -2.17 -14.03 2.41
C VAL A 177 -1.37 -15.34 2.53
N ASP A 178 -0.04 -15.24 2.48
CA ASP A 178 0.90 -16.36 2.57
C ASP A 178 1.14 -16.83 3.99
N GLY A 179 0.97 -15.96 4.99
CA GLY A 179 1.20 -16.30 6.39
C GLY A 179 0.74 -15.25 7.38
N LEU A 180 0.54 -15.66 8.64
CA LEU A 180 0.08 -14.79 9.73
C LEU A 180 1.08 -14.69 10.88
N ILE A 181 1.21 -13.48 11.41
CA ILE A 181 1.90 -13.18 12.66
C ILE A 181 0.85 -12.73 13.67
N ILE A 182 0.79 -13.38 14.83
CA ILE A 182 -0.15 -13.02 15.90
C ILE A 182 0.59 -12.20 16.95
N VAL A 183 0.14 -10.97 17.15
CA VAL A 183 0.65 -10.05 18.18
C VAL A 183 -0.26 -10.08 19.39
N ALA A 184 0.31 -10.35 20.56
CA ALA A 184 -0.37 -10.34 21.85
C ALA A 184 0.44 -9.54 22.88
N SER A 185 -0.17 -9.23 24.02
CA SER A 185 0.55 -8.68 25.18
C SER A 185 0.26 -9.50 26.45
N PRO A 186 1.15 -9.46 27.48
CA PRO A 186 0.96 -10.28 28.67
C PRO A 186 -0.33 -9.97 29.46
N GLN A 187 -0.91 -8.79 29.25
CA GLN A 187 -2.16 -8.37 29.91
C GLN A 187 -3.40 -9.10 29.37
N GLU A 188 -3.30 -9.74 28.21
CA GLU A 188 -4.45 -10.32 27.54
C GLU A 188 -4.81 -11.71 28.08
N LEU A 189 -6.04 -12.14 27.82
CA LEU A 189 -6.37 -13.56 27.79
C LEU A 189 -5.73 -14.19 26.54
N VAL A 190 -4.39 -14.22 26.50
CA VAL A 190 -3.55 -14.60 25.36
C VAL A 190 -4.03 -15.93 24.76
N SER A 191 -4.32 -16.92 25.59
CA SER A 191 -4.81 -18.24 25.16
C SER A 191 -6.10 -18.16 24.33
N MET A 192 -7.06 -17.29 24.72
CA MET A 192 -8.33 -17.14 23.99
C MET A 192 -8.13 -16.42 22.65
N ILE A 193 -7.29 -15.39 22.63
CA ILE A 193 -7.01 -14.60 21.43
C ILE A 193 -6.29 -15.45 20.39
N VAL A 194 -5.23 -16.14 20.81
CA VAL A 194 -4.49 -17.06 19.94
C VAL A 194 -5.42 -18.16 19.44
N ALA A 195 -6.27 -18.74 20.30
CA ALA A 195 -7.23 -19.76 19.87
C ALA A 195 -8.17 -19.26 18.75
N LYS A 196 -8.70 -18.03 18.87
CA LYS A 196 -9.57 -17.44 17.84
C LYS A 196 -8.81 -17.19 16.54
N ALA A 197 -7.60 -16.65 16.61
CA ALA A 197 -6.75 -16.42 15.45
C ALA A 197 -6.38 -17.73 14.74
N VAL A 198 -6.02 -18.78 15.50
CA VAL A 198 -5.76 -20.14 14.98
C VAL A 198 -6.97 -20.72 14.27
N ASN A 199 -8.15 -20.64 14.88
CA ASN A 199 -9.38 -21.15 14.26
C ASN A 199 -9.72 -20.40 12.96
N MET A 200 -9.55 -19.08 12.95
CA MET A 200 -9.78 -18.27 11.76
C MET A 200 -8.77 -18.60 10.65
N ALA A 201 -7.48 -18.69 10.97
CA ALA A 201 -6.43 -19.07 10.02
C ALA A 201 -6.68 -20.45 9.41
N ASN A 202 -7.05 -21.43 10.23
CA ASN A 202 -7.40 -22.79 9.79
C ASN A 202 -8.63 -22.81 8.87
N ALA A 203 -9.66 -22.02 9.18
CA ALA A 203 -10.85 -21.91 8.33
C ALA A 203 -10.52 -21.39 6.92
N MET A 204 -9.49 -20.54 6.83
CA MET A 204 -9.01 -19.93 5.58
C MET A 204 -7.83 -20.68 4.94
N ASN A 205 -7.32 -21.73 5.60
CA ASN A 205 -6.13 -22.47 5.18
C ASN A 205 -4.87 -21.58 5.03
N ILE A 206 -4.69 -20.64 5.95
CA ILE A 206 -3.53 -19.74 6.00
C ILE A 206 -2.57 -20.23 7.10
N PRO A 207 -1.27 -20.42 6.82
CA PRO A 207 -0.32 -20.86 7.85
C PRO A 207 -0.03 -19.73 8.84
N ILE A 208 0.10 -20.08 10.12
CA ILE A 208 0.55 -19.15 11.15
C ILE A 208 2.05 -19.33 11.32
N LEU A 209 2.79 -18.24 11.15
CA LEU A 209 4.25 -18.22 11.21
C LEU A 209 4.74 -18.24 12.66
N GLY A 210 4.05 -17.54 13.55
CA GLY A 210 4.34 -17.56 14.97
C GLY A 210 3.70 -16.43 15.75
N LEU A 211 4.11 -16.36 17.02
CA LEU A 211 3.60 -15.43 18.01
C LEU A 211 4.64 -14.35 18.32
N VAL A 212 4.17 -13.11 18.50
CA VAL A 212 4.96 -11.99 19.01
C VAL A 212 4.30 -11.48 20.28
N GLU A 213 5.03 -11.48 21.39
CA GLU A 213 4.59 -10.85 22.62
C GLU A 213 5.18 -9.44 22.73
N ASN A 214 4.33 -8.43 22.59
CA ASN A 214 4.72 -7.04 22.82
C ASN A 214 4.52 -6.64 24.28
N TYR A 215 5.27 -5.63 24.72
CA TYR A 215 5.27 -5.14 26.11
C TYR A 215 5.64 -6.23 27.13
N SER A 216 6.52 -7.16 26.75
CA SER A 216 6.84 -8.36 27.53
C SER A 216 7.58 -8.04 28.83
N TYR A 217 8.46 -7.04 28.81
CA TYR A 217 9.27 -6.64 29.97
C TYR A 217 9.77 -5.21 29.83
N ILE A 218 10.18 -4.58 30.94
CA ILE A 218 11.08 -3.41 30.94
C ILE A 218 12.49 -3.90 31.24
N GLN A 219 13.49 -3.41 30.53
CA GLN A 219 14.88 -3.67 30.87
C GLN A 219 15.43 -2.52 31.72
N CYS A 220 15.93 -2.83 32.92
CA CYS A 220 16.55 -1.83 33.77
C CYS A 220 17.82 -1.28 33.10
N GLY A 221 17.85 0.01 32.80
CA GLY A 221 19.01 0.66 32.17
C GLY A 221 20.29 0.66 33.02
N ASN A 222 20.19 0.36 34.32
CA ASN A 222 21.35 0.35 35.23
C ASN A 222 21.93 -1.06 35.45
N CYS A 223 21.11 -2.11 35.55
CA CYS A 223 21.57 -3.48 35.83
C CYS A 223 21.24 -4.51 34.74
N GLY A 224 20.46 -4.15 33.72
CA GLY A 224 20.04 -5.03 32.63
C GLY A 224 18.97 -6.06 33.01
N GLU A 225 18.49 -6.07 34.26
CA GLU A 225 17.42 -6.96 34.72
C GLU A 225 16.13 -6.71 33.94
N LYS A 226 15.45 -7.80 33.55
CA LYS A 226 14.15 -7.75 32.86
C LYS A 226 13.04 -7.85 33.90
N ILE A 227 12.21 -6.81 33.95
CA ILE A 227 11.09 -6.69 34.88
C ILE A 227 9.79 -6.93 34.10
N SER A 228 9.08 -8.01 34.41
CA SER A 228 7.78 -8.33 33.81
C SER A 228 6.66 -7.51 34.45
N VAL A 229 6.43 -6.30 33.93
CA VAL A 229 5.51 -5.31 34.51
C VAL A 229 4.07 -5.82 34.62
N PHE A 230 3.65 -6.69 33.70
CA PHE A 230 2.29 -7.24 33.65
C PHE A 230 2.18 -8.64 34.25
N GLY A 231 3.20 -9.08 34.99
CA GLY A 231 3.27 -10.42 35.57
C GLY A 231 3.91 -11.44 34.62
N THR A 232 3.81 -12.72 34.99
CA THR A 232 4.41 -13.82 34.24
C THR A 232 3.82 -13.92 32.84
N SER A 233 4.68 -13.97 31.83
CA SER A 233 4.27 -14.26 30.46
C SER A 233 3.80 -15.70 30.33
N HIS A 234 2.70 -15.91 29.61
CA HIS A 234 2.16 -17.23 29.29
C HIS A 234 2.19 -17.52 27.78
N ILE A 235 2.91 -16.72 26.99
CA ILE A 235 2.92 -16.86 25.53
C ILE A 235 3.60 -18.18 25.10
N GLU A 236 4.62 -18.65 25.83
CA GLU A 236 5.25 -19.94 25.57
C GLU A 236 4.29 -21.11 25.77
N GLU A 237 3.58 -21.16 26.89
CA GLU A 237 2.59 -22.20 27.18
C GLU A 237 1.49 -22.25 26.10
N VAL A 238 1.06 -21.08 25.64
CA VAL A 238 0.08 -20.95 24.57
C VAL A 238 0.67 -21.37 23.21
N GLY A 239 1.91 -20.99 22.92
CA GLY A 239 2.64 -21.41 21.73
C GLY A 239 2.75 -22.93 21.65
N GLU A 240 3.18 -23.59 22.72
CA GLU A 240 3.25 -25.05 22.81
C GLU A 240 1.89 -25.72 22.59
N LYS A 241 0.83 -25.19 23.22
CA LYS A 241 -0.54 -25.71 23.07
C LYS A 241 -1.02 -25.72 21.61
N PHE A 242 -0.65 -24.71 20.83
CA PHE A 242 -1.06 -24.58 19.42
C PHE A 242 0.03 -24.98 18.43
N ASN A 243 1.18 -25.49 18.92
CA ASN A 243 2.36 -25.82 18.11
C ASN A 243 2.84 -24.63 17.26
N LEU A 244 2.89 -23.44 17.87
CA LEU A 244 3.34 -22.19 17.26
C LEU A 244 4.61 -21.69 17.96
N PRO A 245 5.65 -21.29 17.21
CA PRO A 245 6.84 -20.72 17.81
C PRO A 245 6.57 -19.29 18.32
N VAL A 246 7.17 -18.95 19.46
CA VAL A 246 7.28 -17.55 19.90
C VAL A 246 8.48 -16.93 19.19
N LEU A 247 8.23 -16.03 18.26
CA LEU A 247 9.25 -15.45 17.38
C LEU A 247 9.90 -14.21 17.97
N ALA A 248 9.20 -13.48 18.84
CA ALA A 248 9.75 -12.31 19.51
C ALA A 248 9.06 -12.01 20.85
N LYS A 249 9.85 -11.42 21.76
CA LYS A 249 9.39 -10.79 23.00
C LYS A 249 9.92 -9.37 23.04
N VAL A 250 9.07 -8.41 22.73
CA VAL A 250 9.45 -7.00 22.58
C VAL A 250 9.31 -6.27 23.93
N PRO A 251 10.32 -5.50 24.35
CA PRO A 251 10.26 -4.75 25.59
C PRO A 251 9.32 -3.54 25.52
N ILE A 252 8.95 -3.02 26.69
CA ILE A 252 8.49 -1.65 26.86
C ILE A 252 9.75 -0.78 26.89
N ASP A 253 10.01 -0.06 25.80
CA ASP A 253 11.20 0.78 25.66
C ASP A 253 10.77 2.21 25.29
N PRO A 254 11.15 3.24 26.08
CA PRO A 254 10.90 4.63 25.74
C PRO A 254 11.43 5.06 24.37
N ALA A 255 12.51 4.44 23.88
CA ALA A 255 13.05 4.72 22.55
C ALA A 255 12.06 4.32 21.44
N ILE A 256 11.29 3.24 21.64
CA ILE A 256 10.22 2.84 20.71
C ILE A 256 9.13 3.92 20.67
N ALA A 257 8.61 4.31 21.83
CA ALA A 257 7.56 5.32 21.93
C ALA A 257 8.03 6.65 21.32
N SER A 258 9.23 7.11 21.69
CA SER A 258 9.85 8.31 21.14
C SER A 258 9.97 8.23 19.62
N ALA A 259 10.37 7.08 19.06
CA ALA A 259 10.56 6.97 17.62
C ALA A 259 9.24 7.02 16.83
N ILE A 260 8.15 6.54 17.42
CA ILE A 260 6.83 6.62 16.81
C ILE A 260 6.24 8.03 16.94
N ASP A 261 6.36 8.64 18.12
CA ASP A 261 5.85 9.99 18.38
C ASP A 261 6.58 11.07 17.57
N HIS A 262 7.87 10.85 17.27
CA HIS A 262 8.67 11.73 16.40
C HIS A 262 8.72 11.25 14.94
N GLU A 263 7.88 10.28 14.58
CA GLU A 263 7.63 9.89 13.18
C GLU A 263 8.90 9.42 12.44
N ASN A 264 9.82 8.77 13.19
CA ASN A 264 11.10 8.32 12.72
C ASN A 264 11.33 6.84 13.06
N VAL A 265 10.31 5.99 12.85
CA VAL A 265 10.42 4.52 13.03
C VAL A 265 11.59 3.92 12.22
N GLU A 266 11.93 4.53 11.09
CA GLU A 266 13.05 4.15 10.22
C GLU A 266 14.43 4.38 10.85
N GLU A 267 14.52 5.21 11.89
CA GLU A 267 15.75 5.47 12.65
C GLU A 267 15.92 4.50 13.83
N LEU A 268 14.84 3.85 14.27
CA LEU A 268 14.87 2.94 15.42
C LEU A 268 15.83 1.76 15.21
N ARG A 269 16.70 1.51 16.17
CA ARG A 269 17.67 0.40 16.15
C ARG A 269 17.40 -0.54 17.32
N GLY A 270 16.87 -1.73 17.02
CA GLY A 270 16.60 -2.80 17.96
C GLY A 270 16.64 -4.16 17.29
N ASP A 271 17.04 -5.19 18.02
CA ASP A 271 17.19 -6.57 17.54
C ASP A 271 15.95 -7.44 17.85
N TRP A 272 14.92 -6.85 18.47
CA TRP A 272 13.79 -7.58 19.05
C TRP A 272 13.01 -8.46 18.07
N LEU A 273 12.98 -8.08 16.79
CA LEU A 273 12.27 -8.80 15.73
C LEU A 273 13.22 -9.54 14.76
N ASN A 274 14.52 -9.64 15.06
CA ASN A 274 15.47 -10.32 14.15
C ASN A 274 15.10 -11.78 13.92
N ASN A 275 14.73 -12.52 14.97
CA ASN A 275 14.32 -13.92 14.84
C ASN A 275 13.03 -14.08 14.00
N LEU A 276 12.11 -13.11 14.07
CA LEU A 276 10.92 -13.06 13.23
C LEU A 276 11.30 -12.84 11.75
N ALA A 277 12.17 -11.87 11.47
CA ALA A 277 12.67 -11.60 10.12
C ALA A 277 13.46 -12.81 9.55
N ASP A 278 14.32 -13.43 10.34
CA ASP A 278 15.06 -14.65 9.94
C ASP A 278 14.11 -15.81 9.63
N THR A 279 13.00 -15.92 10.36
CA THR A 279 11.99 -16.95 10.11
C THR A 279 11.23 -16.69 8.82
N LEU A 280 10.91 -15.43 8.51
CA LEU A 280 10.28 -15.05 7.24
C LEU A 280 11.14 -15.42 6.04
N GLU A 281 12.43 -15.09 6.07
CA GLU A 281 13.37 -15.43 5.00
C GLU A 281 13.50 -16.94 4.78
N LYS A 282 13.41 -17.74 5.86
CA LYS A 282 13.52 -19.20 5.80
C LYS A 282 12.25 -19.86 5.29
N VAL A 283 11.09 -19.44 5.78
CA VAL A 283 9.79 -20.09 5.48
C VAL A 283 9.22 -19.58 4.16
N HIS A 284 9.48 -18.32 3.83
CA HIS A 284 9.02 -17.66 2.62
C HIS A 284 10.20 -17.01 1.90
N PRO A 285 11.14 -17.80 1.34
CA PRO A 285 12.26 -17.25 0.61
C PRO A 285 11.77 -16.52 -0.64
N VAL A 286 12.38 -15.37 -0.90
CA VAL A 286 12.09 -14.52 -2.05
C VAL A 286 13.41 -14.11 -2.69
N GLU A 287 13.51 -14.27 -4.01
CA GLU A 287 14.58 -13.62 -4.77
C GLU A 287 14.32 -12.12 -4.72
N LYS A 288 15.26 -11.36 -4.17
CA LYS A 288 15.14 -9.91 -4.02
C LYS A 288 14.83 -9.29 -5.38
N SER A 289 13.73 -8.54 -5.45
CA SER A 289 13.53 -7.58 -6.53
C SER A 289 14.77 -6.69 -6.55
N GLY A 290 15.36 -6.44 -7.72
CA GLY A 290 16.69 -5.84 -7.90
C GLY A 290 16.88 -4.40 -7.39
N VAL A 291 16.33 -4.06 -6.24
CA VAL A 291 16.65 -2.89 -5.44
C VAL A 291 17.98 -3.19 -4.74
N GLU A 292 19.07 -3.09 -5.50
CA GLU A 292 20.38 -2.85 -4.91
C GLU A 292 20.28 -1.52 -4.15
N LYS A 293 20.09 -1.61 -2.83
CA LYS A 293 20.23 -0.46 -1.95
C LYS A 293 21.68 0.01 -2.05
N GLU A 294 21.83 1.25 -2.49
CA GLU A 294 23.09 1.95 -2.75
C GLU A 294 23.74 1.68 -4.11
N ASP A 295 22.95 1.43 -5.16
CA ASP A 295 23.28 2.06 -6.42
C ASP A 295 22.62 3.43 -6.48
N ILE A 296 23.47 4.41 -6.69
CA ILE A 296 23.11 5.78 -6.90
C ILE A 296 22.22 5.85 -8.14
N VAL A 297 20.90 5.82 -7.95
CA VAL A 297 19.94 5.91 -9.05
C VAL A 297 20.02 7.34 -9.60
N MET A 298 20.61 7.46 -10.77
CA MET A 298 20.57 8.68 -11.56
C MET A 298 19.12 8.88 -12.02
N LYS A 299 18.42 9.84 -11.39
CA LYS A 299 17.07 10.23 -11.81
C LYS A 299 17.13 11.41 -12.77
N LYS A 300 16.36 11.37 -13.84
CA LYS A 300 16.21 12.47 -14.78
C LYS A 300 14.81 13.04 -14.74
N ILE A 301 14.71 14.32 -14.41
CA ILE A 301 13.45 15.07 -14.41
C ILE A 301 13.46 16.00 -15.61
N ALA A 302 12.47 15.87 -16.50
CA ALA A 302 12.24 16.83 -17.57
C ALA A 302 11.11 17.78 -17.19
N VAL A 303 11.33 19.08 -17.34
CA VAL A 303 10.29 20.10 -17.18
C VAL A 303 10.04 20.78 -18.52
N ALA A 304 8.80 20.77 -18.99
CA ALA A 304 8.42 21.49 -20.22
C ALA A 304 8.67 22.99 -20.01
N THR A 305 9.57 23.58 -20.81
CA THR A 305 10.11 24.94 -20.57
C THR A 305 9.77 25.89 -21.71
N ASP A 306 9.39 27.11 -21.38
CA ASP A 306 9.14 28.20 -22.32
C ASP A 306 10.39 29.07 -22.58
N GLU A 307 10.28 30.06 -23.46
CA GLU A 307 11.40 30.97 -23.80
C GLU A 307 11.86 31.85 -22.61
N ASN A 308 11.03 31.99 -21.58
CA ASN A 308 11.28 32.79 -20.38
C ASN A 308 11.70 31.95 -19.17
N HIS A 309 12.03 30.66 -19.37
CA HIS A 309 12.42 29.72 -18.32
C HIS A 309 11.30 29.44 -17.29
N ASN A 310 10.04 29.50 -17.74
CA ASN A 310 8.86 29.09 -16.97
C ASN A 310 8.29 27.76 -17.49
N VAL A 311 7.50 27.10 -16.64
CA VAL A 311 6.80 25.87 -17.01
C VAL A 311 5.81 26.17 -18.14
N PHE A 312 6.01 25.48 -19.27
CA PHE A 312 5.16 25.64 -20.44
C PHE A 312 3.78 25.00 -20.19
N GLN A 313 2.74 25.76 -20.52
CA GLN A 313 1.36 25.40 -20.20
C GLN A 313 0.69 24.49 -21.24
N HIS A 314 1.36 24.13 -22.34
CA HIS A 314 0.81 23.24 -23.36
C HIS A 314 1.83 22.22 -23.84
N PHE A 315 1.93 21.08 -23.16
CA PHE A 315 2.91 20.03 -23.42
C PHE A 315 3.02 19.66 -24.92
N GLY A 316 1.89 19.45 -25.62
CA GLY A 316 1.90 19.10 -27.04
C GLY A 316 2.47 20.13 -28.01
N LYS A 317 2.65 21.38 -27.54
CA LYS A 317 3.23 22.49 -28.31
C LYS A 317 4.61 22.88 -27.81
N THR A 318 5.11 22.28 -26.72
CA THR A 318 6.48 22.53 -26.30
C THR A 318 7.44 21.83 -27.24
N GLN A 319 8.54 22.51 -27.54
CA GLN A 319 9.67 21.94 -28.27
C GLN A 319 10.91 21.86 -27.39
N THR A 320 10.82 22.29 -26.12
CA THR A 320 11.97 22.46 -25.23
C THR A 320 11.67 21.93 -23.83
N PHE A 321 12.61 21.16 -23.31
CA PHE A 321 12.59 20.61 -21.96
C PHE A 321 13.88 20.96 -21.23
N THR A 322 13.77 21.41 -19.99
CA THR A 322 14.90 21.48 -19.09
C THR A 322 15.00 20.16 -18.34
N VAL A 323 16.11 19.47 -18.50
CA VAL A 323 16.38 18.17 -17.89
C VAL A 323 17.36 18.32 -16.72
N TYR A 324 16.95 17.82 -15.57
CA TYR A 324 17.74 17.77 -14.34
C TYR A 324 18.18 16.34 -14.10
N GLU A 325 19.49 16.11 -14.08
CA GLU A 325 20.06 14.82 -13.69
C GLU A 325 20.45 14.85 -12.22
N LEU A 326 19.87 13.94 -11.46
CA LEU A 326 19.96 13.87 -10.02
C LEU A 326 20.67 12.60 -9.59
N GLU A 327 21.55 12.75 -8.64
CA GLU A 327 22.25 11.66 -7.97
C GLU A 327 21.72 11.59 -6.53
N GLY A 328 20.70 10.78 -6.29
CA GLY A 328 19.94 10.83 -5.04
C GLY A 328 19.16 12.15 -4.88
N LYS A 329 19.62 13.04 -3.98
CA LYS A 329 19.05 14.39 -3.77
C LYS A 329 19.93 15.53 -4.31
N GLU A 330 21.11 15.21 -4.84
CA GLU A 330 22.04 16.21 -5.37
C GLU A 330 21.84 16.41 -6.88
N LEU A 331 21.75 17.67 -7.31
CA LEU A 331 21.76 18.01 -8.73
C LEU A 331 23.17 17.84 -9.30
N LYS A 332 23.33 16.92 -10.26
CA LYS A 332 24.61 16.73 -10.97
C LYS A 332 24.73 17.58 -12.21
N SER A 333 23.67 17.63 -13.01
CA SER A 333 23.69 18.36 -14.27
C SER A 333 22.31 18.93 -14.60
N LYS A 334 22.33 20.06 -15.31
CA LYS A 334 21.15 20.68 -15.90
C LYS A 334 21.43 20.85 -17.38
N SER A 335 20.55 20.32 -18.21
CA SER A 335 20.66 20.40 -19.67
C SER A 335 19.32 20.79 -20.28
N THR A 336 19.34 21.16 -21.56
CA THR A 336 18.13 21.48 -22.31
C THR A 336 18.05 20.55 -23.51
N VAL A 337 16.92 19.88 -23.66
CA VAL A 337 16.65 18.97 -24.77
C VAL A 337 15.53 19.59 -25.61
N SER A 338 15.70 19.61 -26.93
CA SER A 338 14.70 20.13 -27.86
C SER A 338 14.37 19.16 -28.98
N SER A 339 13.11 19.20 -29.44
CA SER A 339 12.62 18.43 -30.59
C SER A 339 12.61 19.30 -31.85
N ASN A 340 12.89 18.71 -33.01
CA ASN A 340 12.73 19.36 -34.32
C ASN A 340 11.33 19.20 -34.92
N GLY A 341 10.47 18.40 -34.30
CA GLY A 341 9.10 18.13 -34.74
C GLY A 341 8.05 18.44 -33.67
N ALA A 342 6.80 18.54 -34.11
CA ALA A 342 5.66 18.92 -33.29
C ALA A 342 4.66 17.77 -33.22
N GLY A 343 4.30 17.35 -32.00
CA GLY A 343 3.32 16.30 -31.77
C GLY A 343 3.67 15.40 -30.59
N HIS A 344 2.65 14.93 -29.86
CA HIS A 344 2.82 14.21 -28.60
C HIS A 344 3.64 12.91 -28.72
N SER A 345 3.51 12.16 -29.82
CA SER A 345 4.26 10.92 -30.05
C SER A 345 5.78 11.13 -30.19
N GLU A 346 6.18 12.23 -30.81
CA GLU A 346 7.60 12.57 -31.00
C GLU A 346 8.22 13.07 -29.69
N LEU A 347 7.45 13.83 -28.90
CA LEU A 347 7.86 14.26 -27.56
C LEU A 347 8.04 13.08 -26.59
N VAL A 348 7.13 12.10 -26.63
CA VAL A 348 7.26 10.86 -25.84
C VAL A 348 8.52 10.10 -26.23
N THR A 349 8.77 9.96 -27.55
CA THR A 349 9.96 9.26 -28.05
C THR A 349 11.24 9.97 -27.61
N LEU A 350 11.29 11.29 -27.73
CA LEU A 350 12.44 12.11 -27.30
C LEU A 350 12.74 11.92 -25.81
N LEU A 351 11.72 11.98 -24.95
CA LEU A 351 11.90 11.85 -23.51
C LEU A 351 12.33 10.42 -23.13
N ASN A 352 11.79 9.41 -23.81
CA ASN A 352 12.20 8.02 -23.63
C ASN A 352 13.66 7.78 -24.06
N GLU A 353 14.09 8.32 -25.22
CA GLU A 353 15.48 8.23 -25.70
C GLU A 353 16.48 8.89 -24.74
N ASN A 354 16.05 9.91 -23.99
CA ASN A 354 16.88 10.59 -23.00
C ASN A 354 16.85 9.92 -21.62
N ASN A 355 16.12 8.80 -21.47
CA ASN A 355 15.90 8.09 -20.20
C ASN A 355 15.35 9.01 -19.11
N ILE A 356 14.29 9.74 -19.42
CA ILE A 356 13.60 10.59 -18.44
C ILE A 356 12.73 9.72 -17.55
N ASP A 357 12.80 9.92 -16.22
CA ASP A 357 11.97 9.20 -15.25
C ASP A 357 10.70 9.98 -14.89
N VAL A 358 10.80 11.31 -14.85
CA VAL A 358 9.73 12.22 -14.40
C VAL A 358 9.56 13.37 -15.38
N VAL A 359 8.33 13.65 -15.77
CA VAL A 359 7.97 14.75 -16.67
C VAL A 359 7.05 15.71 -15.93
N ILE A 360 7.47 16.96 -15.76
CA ILE A 360 6.67 18.03 -15.15
C ILE A 360 6.19 18.99 -16.23
N CYS A 361 4.90 19.28 -16.26
CA CYS A 361 4.31 20.17 -17.25
C CYS A 361 3.09 20.92 -16.69
N GLY A 362 2.68 22.01 -17.36
CA GLY A 362 1.42 22.69 -17.06
C GLY A 362 0.24 21.90 -17.63
N GLY A 363 -0.21 22.26 -18.84
CA GLY A 363 -1.26 21.59 -19.60
C GLY A 363 -0.78 20.36 -20.37
N ILE A 364 -1.39 19.20 -20.13
CA ILE A 364 -1.18 18.00 -20.97
C ILE A 364 -2.51 17.39 -21.40
N GLY A 365 -2.58 16.93 -22.66
CA GLY A 365 -3.73 16.21 -23.18
C GLY A 365 -3.66 14.71 -22.87
N LEU A 366 -4.81 14.06 -22.73
CA LEU A 366 -4.92 12.65 -22.35
C LEU A 366 -4.05 11.69 -23.21
N PRO A 367 -4.03 11.78 -24.56
CA PRO A 367 -3.23 10.86 -25.38
C PRO A 367 -1.71 11.00 -25.17
N ALA A 368 -1.26 12.19 -24.77
CA ALA A 368 0.15 12.45 -24.50
C ALA A 368 0.56 11.91 -23.13
N MET A 369 -0.34 12.08 -22.16
CA MET A 369 -0.15 11.56 -20.82
C MET A 369 -0.10 10.02 -20.85
N GLU A 370 -1.02 9.37 -21.55
CA GLU A 370 -1.02 7.93 -21.77
C GLU A 370 0.28 7.45 -22.43
N GLY A 371 0.73 8.10 -23.50
CA GLY A 371 1.97 7.72 -24.18
C GLY A 371 3.23 7.87 -23.32
N LEU A 372 3.31 8.90 -22.47
CA LEU A 372 4.42 9.05 -21.52
C LEU A 372 4.39 7.97 -20.44
N MET A 373 3.21 7.64 -19.94
CA MET A 373 3.00 6.62 -18.91
C MET A 373 3.28 5.20 -19.46
N GLU A 374 2.86 4.88 -20.69
CA GLU A 374 3.20 3.62 -21.37
C GLU A 374 4.72 3.45 -21.56
N ALA A 375 5.44 4.55 -21.71
CA ALA A 375 6.90 4.57 -21.76
C ALA A 375 7.57 4.48 -20.38
N GLY A 376 6.80 4.31 -19.29
CA GLY A 376 7.31 4.14 -17.92
C GLY A 376 7.66 5.45 -17.21
N MET A 377 7.23 6.61 -17.72
CA MET A 377 7.53 7.92 -17.13
C MET A 377 6.44 8.37 -16.16
N LEU A 378 6.83 8.93 -15.02
CA LEU A 378 5.91 9.61 -14.11
C LEU A 378 5.58 11.01 -14.65
N VAL A 379 4.31 11.34 -14.83
CA VAL A 379 3.87 12.65 -15.33
C VAL A 379 3.24 13.47 -14.21
N ILE A 380 3.66 14.73 -14.08
CA ILE A 380 3.17 15.69 -13.09
C ILE A 380 2.59 16.90 -13.84
N PRO A 381 1.27 16.91 -14.10
CA PRO A 381 0.60 18.03 -14.75
C PRO A 381 0.22 19.12 -13.74
N GLY A 382 -0.13 20.29 -14.26
CA GLY A 382 -0.66 21.42 -13.49
C GLY A 382 0.40 22.35 -12.90
N ALA A 383 1.68 22.13 -13.19
CA ALA A 383 2.75 22.98 -12.68
C ALA A 383 2.78 24.37 -13.34
N GLN A 384 3.09 25.40 -12.56
CA GLN A 384 3.19 26.79 -13.01
C GLN A 384 4.36 27.50 -12.33
N GLY A 385 4.89 28.54 -12.98
CA GLY A 385 5.97 29.36 -12.47
C GLY A 385 7.35 28.97 -13.03
N ASP A 386 8.40 29.39 -12.33
CA ASP A 386 9.79 29.16 -12.74
C ASP A 386 10.15 27.67 -12.68
N VAL A 387 10.88 27.22 -13.70
CA VAL A 387 11.21 25.80 -13.88
C VAL A 387 12.09 25.24 -12.76
N ASP A 388 13.03 26.03 -12.23
CA ASP A 388 13.91 25.61 -11.14
C ASP A 388 13.15 25.51 -9.81
N VAL A 389 12.22 26.43 -9.58
CA VAL A 389 11.36 26.41 -8.38
C VAL A 389 10.46 25.18 -8.38
N VAL A 390 9.87 24.84 -9.52
CA VAL A 390 9.00 23.67 -9.66
C VAL A 390 9.79 22.36 -9.52
N ALA A 391 10.98 22.27 -10.11
CA ALA A 391 11.85 21.11 -9.93
C ALA A 391 12.27 20.94 -8.45
N ALA A 392 12.57 22.04 -7.75
CA ALA A 392 12.87 22.01 -6.32
C ALA A 392 11.65 21.58 -5.47
N ALA A 393 10.46 22.09 -5.78
CA ALA A 393 9.21 21.73 -5.12
C ALA A 393 8.83 20.25 -5.33
N TYR A 394 9.21 19.67 -6.46
CA TYR A 394 9.06 18.22 -6.66
C TYR A 394 10.03 17.44 -5.75
N LEU A 395 11.28 17.90 -5.63
CA LEU A 395 12.31 17.22 -4.85
C LEU A 395 12.06 17.25 -3.34
N ASP A 396 11.41 18.30 -2.83
CA ASP A 396 11.04 18.41 -1.42
C ASP A 396 9.63 17.85 -1.11
N GLY A 397 8.91 17.39 -2.14
CA GLY A 397 7.57 16.79 -2.03
C GLY A 397 6.44 17.79 -1.84
N SER A 398 6.68 19.09 -2.00
CA SER A 398 5.65 20.14 -1.87
C SER A 398 4.81 20.34 -3.14
N LEU A 399 5.24 19.82 -4.29
CA LEU A 399 4.52 19.93 -5.56
C LEU A 399 3.33 18.95 -5.59
N GLN A 400 2.12 19.51 -5.57
CA GLN A 400 0.87 18.75 -5.70
C GLN A 400 0.56 18.50 -7.18
N ALA A 401 0.48 17.23 -7.59
CA ALA A 401 0.03 16.85 -8.92
C ALA A 401 -1.49 17.03 -9.05
N SER A 402 -1.98 17.54 -10.17
CA SER A 402 -3.43 17.58 -10.45
C SER A 402 -3.87 16.34 -11.22
N ASP A 403 -4.93 15.63 -10.78
CA ASP A 403 -5.43 14.42 -11.44
C ASP A 403 -6.10 14.64 -12.81
N ASN A 404 -6.27 15.88 -13.26
CA ASN A 404 -6.99 16.21 -14.49
C ASN A 404 -6.04 16.68 -15.61
N PRO A 405 -6.25 16.25 -16.88
CA PRO A 405 -5.67 16.94 -18.01
C PRO A 405 -6.14 18.39 -18.00
N THR A 406 -5.19 19.31 -17.89
CA THR A 406 -5.41 20.75 -17.66
C THR A 406 -5.72 21.52 -18.94
N CYS A 407 -6.00 20.84 -20.05
CA CYS A 407 -6.40 21.48 -21.30
C CYS A 407 -7.91 21.74 -21.32
N ASP A 408 -8.32 23.00 -21.13
CA ASP A 408 -9.65 23.45 -21.55
C ASP A 408 -9.79 23.25 -23.05
N HIS A 409 -10.73 22.38 -23.46
CA HIS A 409 -11.18 22.34 -24.83
C HIS A 409 -11.83 23.70 -25.16
N HIS A 410 -11.13 24.53 -25.92
CA HIS A 410 -11.81 25.56 -26.71
C HIS A 410 -12.71 24.83 -27.70
N GLU A 411 -13.99 24.71 -27.36
CA GLU A 411 -15.04 24.42 -28.33
C GLU A 411 -14.92 25.45 -29.46
N HIS A 412 -14.68 24.97 -30.67
CA HIS A 412 -14.90 25.75 -31.87
C HIS A 412 -16.39 26.11 -31.91
N GLU A 413 -16.73 27.35 -31.58
CA GLU A 413 -18.02 27.94 -31.90
C GLU A 413 -18.24 27.81 -33.41
N HIS A 414 -19.13 26.89 -33.78
CA HIS A 414 -19.75 26.90 -35.09
C HIS A 414 -20.71 28.08 -35.15
N ASP A 415 -20.27 29.16 -35.81
CA ASP A 415 -21.10 30.29 -36.25
C ASP A 415 -22.29 29.76 -37.08
N HIS A 416 -23.43 29.59 -36.42
CA HIS A 416 -24.72 29.50 -37.10
C HIS A 416 -25.21 30.90 -37.41
N HIS A 417 -24.82 31.40 -38.59
CA HIS A 417 -25.49 32.52 -39.25
C HIS A 417 -27.00 32.22 -39.38
N ALA A 418 -27.81 32.86 -38.55
CA ALA A 418 -29.24 33.01 -38.79
C ALA A 418 -29.44 34.14 -39.81
N CYS A 419 -29.77 33.76 -41.05
CA CYS A 419 -30.28 34.68 -42.07
C CYS A 419 -31.65 35.24 -41.63
N HIS A 420 -31.70 36.57 -41.49
CA HIS A 420 -32.92 37.36 -41.64
C HIS A 420 -33.36 37.37 -43.11
N HIS A 421 -34.63 37.09 -43.37
CA HIS A 421 -35.51 37.51 -44.49
C HIS A 421 -36.79 36.68 -44.31
N GLU A 422 -38.03 37.16 -44.25
CA GLU A 422 -38.72 38.44 -44.46
C GLU A 422 -39.98 38.43 -43.58
#